data_AF-A0AAV7P201-F1
#
_entry.id   AF-A0AAV7P201-F1
#
_cell.length_a   1.000
_cell.length_b   1.000
_cell.length_c   1.000
_cell.angle_alpha   90.00
_cell.angle_beta   90.00
_cell.angle_gamma   90.00
#
_symmetry.space_group_name_H-M   'P 1'
#
loop_
_entity.id
_entity.type
_entity.pdbx_description
1 polymer ?
#
loop_
_entity_poly.entity_id
_entity_poly.type
_entity_poly.pdbx_seq_one_letter_code
_entity_poly.pdbx_strand_id
1 'polypeptide(L)'
;MPRGKATGKPPGNTVRQLLFSEALRQQKHPPVKDPKGPPPHCHTITGNMEESPQGASMDRILQEISAVGRKLEGMDSAMMALTAETRSMRLEIAGFQSQILGLDQRVATVETQVASWTDNGQELMHLRSKLMDLEDRSRRNNIRLMGLPEGMEGTDLTSFLRDTLPKLTDITWITKNGDSRTFFDPEDLRTFLDKIQEQAHPMETTTLPLQDIRGTPSETSHPEAIFNPERGTTMDPQTQGKRLVETRKKP
;
A
#
# COMPACT_ATOMS: atom_id res chain seq x y z
N MET A 1 38.25 -4.58 28.09
CA MET A 1 37.34 -3.87 29.01
C MET A 1 35.99 -3.69 28.32
N PRO A 2 34.97 -4.52 28.62
CA PRO A 2 33.63 -4.39 28.07
C PRO A 2 32.78 -3.50 29.00
N ARG A 3 31.98 -2.57 28.44
CA ARG A 3 30.90 -1.91 29.17
C ARG A 3 29.59 -2.27 28.51
N GLY A 4 28.80 -3.08 29.21
CA GLY A 4 27.43 -3.40 28.84
C GLY A 4 26.48 -2.25 29.12
N LYS A 5 25.32 -2.29 28.46
CA LYS A 5 24.06 -1.78 29.01
C LYS A 5 22.93 -2.73 28.60
N ALA A 6 22.37 -3.37 29.62
CA ALA A 6 21.09 -4.04 29.59
C ALA A 6 20.01 -3.06 30.05
N THR A 7 18.89 -3.01 29.32
CA THR A 7 17.56 -2.55 29.78
C THR A 7 16.56 -3.35 28.94
N GLY A 8 15.87 -4.37 29.43
CA GLY A 8 14.99 -4.34 30.59
C GLY A 8 13.58 -3.95 30.13
N LYS A 9 12.92 -4.80 29.33
CA LYS A 9 11.53 -4.63 28.89
C LYS A 9 10.62 -5.30 29.94
N PRO A 10 9.69 -4.59 30.61
CA PRO A 10 8.85 -5.21 31.63
C PRO A 10 7.67 -6.02 31.02
N PRO A 11 7.25 -7.12 31.65
CA PRO A 11 6.14 -7.97 31.18
C PRO A 11 4.79 -7.32 31.53
N GLY A 12 4.27 -6.50 30.61
CA GLY A 12 3.08 -5.67 30.84
C GLY A 12 1.71 -6.37 30.78
N ASN A 13 1.63 -7.70 30.62
CA ASN A 13 0.34 -8.37 30.40
C ASN A 13 -0.15 -9.30 31.53
N THR A 14 0.69 -9.65 32.49
CA THR A 14 0.29 -10.58 33.58
C THR A 14 -0.34 -9.85 34.77
N VAL A 15 0.08 -8.60 35.04
CA VAL A 15 -0.37 -7.84 36.22
C VAL A 15 -1.82 -7.36 36.07
N ARG A 16 -2.29 -7.06 34.86
CA ARG A 16 -3.68 -6.63 34.62
C ARG A 16 -4.70 -7.76 34.79
N GLN A 17 -4.31 -9.00 34.54
CA GLN A 17 -5.19 -10.17 34.73
C GLN A 17 -5.34 -10.57 36.21
N LEU A 18 -4.30 -10.36 37.02
CA LEU A 18 -4.32 -10.67 38.46
C LEU A 18 -5.12 -9.64 39.28
N LEU A 19 -5.07 -8.36 38.91
CA LEU A 19 -5.84 -7.32 39.61
C LEU A 19 -7.35 -7.41 39.37
N PHE A 20 -7.79 -8.00 38.27
CA PHE A 20 -9.22 -8.16 37.97
C PHE A 20 -9.84 -9.37 38.71
N SER A 21 -9.05 -10.40 38.98
CA SER A 21 -9.50 -11.62 39.66
C SER A 21 -9.53 -11.47 41.19
N GLU A 22 -8.75 -10.55 41.76
CA GLU A 22 -8.75 -10.27 43.20
C GLU A 22 -9.91 -9.35 43.65
N ALA A 23 -10.42 -8.49 42.74
CA ALA A 23 -11.55 -7.60 43.02
C ALA A 23 -12.91 -8.32 43.14
N LEU A 24 -13.07 -9.49 42.52
CA LEU A 24 -14.31 -10.28 42.55
C LEU A 24 -14.42 -11.21 43.78
N ARG A 25 -13.39 -11.28 44.64
CA ARG A 25 -13.39 -12.13 45.83
C ARG A 25 -13.90 -11.45 47.11
N GLN A 26 -14.09 -10.12 47.10
CA GLN A 26 -14.44 -9.36 48.32
C GLN A 26 -15.93 -9.05 48.51
N GLN A 27 -16.82 -9.40 47.57
CA GLN A 27 -18.27 -9.36 47.83
C GLN A 27 -18.78 -10.72 48.31
N LYS A 28 -18.47 -11.05 49.56
CA LYS A 28 -19.15 -12.14 50.29
C LYS A 28 -19.98 -11.49 51.40
N HIS A 29 -21.27 -11.30 51.16
CA HIS A 29 -22.21 -10.84 52.19
C HIS A 29 -22.23 -11.84 53.36
N PRO A 30 -22.23 -11.38 54.62
CA PRO A 30 -22.41 -12.27 55.77
C PRO A 30 -23.85 -12.81 55.83
N PRO A 31 -24.07 -14.03 56.34
CA PRO A 31 -25.41 -14.60 56.47
C PRO A 31 -26.23 -13.84 57.52
N VAL A 32 -27.47 -13.49 57.14
CA VAL A 32 -28.49 -12.93 58.04
C VAL A 32 -28.79 -13.97 59.13
N LYS A 33 -28.64 -13.57 60.39
CA LYS A 33 -29.06 -14.36 61.55
C LYS A 33 -30.52 -14.04 61.85
N ASP A 34 -31.38 -15.05 61.88
CA ASP A 34 -32.75 -14.93 62.35
C ASP A 34 -32.80 -14.50 63.83
N PRO A 35 -33.63 -13.51 64.22
CA PRO A 35 -33.88 -13.26 65.63
C PRO A 35 -34.91 -14.26 66.17
N LYS A 36 -34.46 -15.23 66.98
CA LYS A 36 -35.31 -15.96 67.92
C LYS A 36 -35.50 -15.12 69.18
N GLY A 37 -36.67 -14.50 69.32
CA GLY A 37 -37.16 -13.92 70.57
C GLY A 37 -38.66 -14.23 70.74
N PRO A 38 -39.16 -14.41 71.98
CA PRO A 38 -40.57 -14.74 72.23
C PRO A 38 -41.47 -13.51 71.95
N PRO A 39 -42.75 -13.73 71.60
CA PRO A 39 -43.66 -12.66 71.19
C PRO A 39 -43.98 -11.73 72.37
N PRO A 40 -44.09 -10.40 72.17
CA PRO A 40 -44.48 -9.49 73.23
C PRO A 40 -45.97 -9.65 73.57
N HIS A 41 -46.25 -9.62 74.87
CA HIS A 41 -47.59 -9.60 75.45
C HIS A 41 -48.41 -8.41 74.93
N CYS A 42 -49.63 -8.72 74.51
CA CYS A 42 -50.67 -7.73 74.24
C CYS A 42 -51.17 -7.15 75.56
N HIS A 43 -50.98 -5.85 75.77
CA HIS A 43 -51.70 -5.10 76.80
C HIS A 43 -52.73 -4.21 76.11
N THR A 44 -53.99 -4.56 76.29
CA THR A 44 -55.14 -3.72 75.98
C THR A 44 -55.07 -2.47 76.85
N ILE A 45 -54.65 -1.34 76.27
CA ILE A 45 -54.83 -0.02 76.87
C ILE A 45 -56.03 0.61 76.16
N THR A 46 -57.18 0.53 76.83
CA THR A 46 -58.34 1.37 76.57
C THR A 46 -58.03 2.78 77.07
N GLY A 47 -57.81 3.71 76.15
CA GLY A 47 -57.58 5.12 76.43
C GLY A 47 -58.23 5.98 75.35
N ASN A 48 -59.23 6.75 75.76
CA ASN A 48 -60.08 7.57 74.91
C ASN A 48 -59.33 8.76 74.31
N MET A 49 -59.87 9.22 73.17
CA MET A 49 -59.46 10.35 72.33
C MET A 49 -59.05 11.62 73.09
N GLU A 50 -57.84 12.11 72.80
CA GLU A 50 -57.57 13.55 72.63
C GLU A 50 -56.60 13.73 71.43
N GLU A 51 -57.09 14.42 70.40
CA GLU A 51 -56.43 14.66 69.13
C GLU A 51 -55.35 15.73 69.32
N SER A 52 -54.11 15.29 69.53
CA SER A 52 -52.90 16.11 69.59
C SER A 52 -52.40 16.43 68.15
N PRO A 53 -51.83 17.63 67.87
CA PRO A 53 -51.42 18.06 66.53
C PRO A 53 -50.22 17.28 65.92
N GLN A 54 -49.80 16.16 66.53
CA GLN A 54 -48.69 15.32 66.08
C GLN A 54 -48.96 14.57 64.76
N GLY A 55 -50.23 14.34 64.39
CA GLY A 55 -50.59 13.73 63.10
C GLY A 55 -50.10 14.52 61.88
N ALA A 56 -50.24 15.86 61.92
CA ALA A 56 -49.82 16.73 60.82
C ALA A 56 -48.28 16.73 60.61
N SER A 57 -47.50 16.49 61.67
CA SER A 57 -46.04 16.37 61.56
C SER A 57 -45.61 15.05 60.92
N MET A 58 -46.33 13.96 61.20
CA MET A 58 -46.06 12.65 60.62
C MET A 58 -46.43 12.62 59.13
N ASP A 59 -47.57 13.20 58.76
CA ASP A 59 -48.00 13.30 57.37
C ASP A 59 -47.01 14.08 56.50
N ARG A 60 -46.42 15.16 57.05
CA ARG A 60 -45.37 15.92 56.38
C ARG A 60 -44.10 15.10 56.14
N ILE A 61 -43.68 14.30 57.12
CA ILE A 61 -42.52 13.40 56.98
C ILE A 61 -42.80 12.33 55.91
N LEU A 62 -43.99 11.73 55.92
CA LEU A 62 -44.39 10.75 54.89
C LEU A 62 -44.43 11.37 53.49
N GLN A 63 -44.90 12.61 53.39
CA GLN A 63 -44.89 13.37 52.13
C GLN A 63 -43.46 13.61 51.64
N GLU A 64 -42.55 14.04 52.52
CA GLU A 64 -41.13 14.24 52.18
C GLU A 64 -40.44 12.93 51.78
N ILE A 65 -40.69 11.82 52.48
CA ILE A 65 -40.20 10.48 52.11
C ILE A 65 -40.70 10.10 50.71
N SER A 66 -41.98 10.33 50.41
CA SER A 66 -42.53 10.06 49.08
C SER A 66 -41.87 10.93 47.99
N ALA A 67 -41.54 12.18 48.32
CA ALA A 67 -40.87 13.09 47.39
C ALA A 67 -39.42 12.67 47.12
N VAL A 68 -38.70 12.22 48.15
CA VAL A 68 -37.37 11.63 48.01
C VAL A 68 -37.43 10.35 47.17
N GLY A 69 -38.43 9.49 47.39
CA GLY A 69 -38.66 8.28 46.60
C GLY A 69 -38.78 8.58 45.10
N ARG A 70 -39.66 9.52 44.73
CA ARG A 70 -39.81 9.96 43.32
C ARG A 70 -38.51 10.52 42.72
N LYS A 71 -37.74 11.27 43.52
CA LYS A 71 -36.45 11.81 43.07
C LYS A 71 -35.42 10.70 42.82
N LEU A 72 -35.37 9.68 43.68
CA LEU A 72 -34.50 8.52 43.50
C LEU A 72 -34.88 7.74 42.24
N GLU A 73 -36.16 7.49 42.00
CA GLU A 73 -36.64 6.85 40.76
C GLU A 73 -36.25 7.66 39.50
N GLY A 74 -36.34 9.00 39.58
CA GLY A 74 -35.89 9.89 38.52
C GLY A 74 -34.37 9.83 38.28
N MET A 75 -33.59 9.75 39.36
CA MET A 75 -32.13 9.58 39.29
C MET A 75 -31.75 8.22 38.71
N ASP A 76 -32.42 7.14 39.08
CA ASP A 76 -32.20 5.80 38.54
C ASP A 76 -32.49 5.78 37.03
N SER A 77 -33.59 6.41 36.62
CA SER A 77 -33.95 6.54 35.20
C SER A 77 -32.87 7.32 34.41
N ALA A 78 -32.40 8.45 34.95
CA ALA A 78 -31.35 9.25 34.33
C ALA A 78 -30.01 8.49 34.29
N MET A 79 -29.69 7.74 35.34
CA MET A 79 -28.50 6.91 35.40
C MET A 79 -28.55 5.83 34.33
N MET A 80 -29.68 5.12 34.17
CA MET A 80 -29.87 4.10 33.13
C MET A 80 -29.71 4.67 31.72
N ALA A 81 -30.23 5.87 31.46
CA ALA A 81 -30.04 6.55 30.19
C ALA A 81 -28.55 6.86 29.92
N LEU A 82 -27.82 7.35 30.92
CA LEU A 82 -26.38 7.61 30.80
C LEU A 82 -25.57 6.33 30.59
N THR A 83 -25.92 5.21 31.23
CA THR A 83 -25.26 3.93 30.99
C THR A 83 -25.52 3.42 29.58
N ALA A 84 -26.73 3.61 29.06
CA ALA A 84 -27.07 3.25 27.68
C ALA A 84 -26.25 4.08 26.68
N GLU A 85 -26.18 5.39 26.87
CA GLU A 85 -25.40 6.30 26.00
C GLU A 85 -23.90 5.98 26.07
N THR A 86 -23.37 5.74 27.28
CA THR A 86 -21.97 5.34 27.47
C THR A 86 -21.65 4.02 26.76
N ARG A 87 -22.61 3.08 26.72
CA ARG A 87 -22.47 1.84 25.97
C ARG A 87 -22.49 2.09 24.47
N SER A 88 -23.36 2.97 23.98
CA SER A 88 -23.42 3.37 22.57
C SER A 88 -22.09 3.96 22.11
N MET A 89 -21.58 4.97 22.82
CA MET A 89 -20.29 5.59 22.50
C MET A 89 -19.13 4.58 22.48
N ARG A 90 -19.13 3.60 23.39
CA ARG A 90 -18.10 2.54 23.38
C ARG A 90 -18.14 1.68 22.12
N LEU A 91 -19.34 1.38 21.61
CA LEU A 91 -19.50 0.62 20.37
C LEU A 91 -19.05 1.44 19.16
N GLU A 92 -19.38 2.72 19.11
CA GLU A 92 -18.91 3.62 18.05
C GLU A 92 -17.39 3.75 18.05
N ILE A 93 -16.78 3.93 19.23
CA ILE A 93 -15.30 3.97 19.39
C ILE A 93 -14.68 2.67 18.88
N ALA A 94 -15.25 1.50 19.20
CA ALA A 94 -14.75 0.22 18.68
C ALA A 94 -14.89 0.14 17.15
N GLY A 95 -15.98 0.67 16.59
CA GLY A 95 -16.17 0.80 15.15
C GLY A 95 -15.11 1.66 14.50
N PHE A 96 -14.83 2.85 15.05
CA PHE A 96 -13.78 3.73 14.54
C PHE A 96 -12.39 3.11 14.66
N GLN A 97 -12.09 2.42 15.75
CA GLN A 97 -10.82 1.69 15.90
C GLN A 97 -10.64 0.64 14.79
N SER A 98 -11.70 -0.12 14.47
CA SER A 98 -11.65 -1.09 13.37
C SER A 98 -11.44 -0.41 12.01
N GLN A 99 -12.09 0.72 11.75
CA GLN A 99 -11.91 1.47 10.50
C GLN A 99 -10.50 2.04 10.36
N ILE A 100 -9.96 2.61 11.45
CA ILE A 100 -8.58 3.14 11.48
C ILE A 100 -7.58 2.04 11.16
N LEU A 101 -7.68 0.88 11.80
CA LEU A 101 -6.80 -0.26 11.52
C LEU A 101 -6.89 -0.71 10.05
N GLY A 102 -8.10 -0.72 9.47
CA GLY A 102 -8.29 -1.04 8.06
C GLY A 102 -7.67 0.01 7.12
N LEU A 103 -7.74 1.29 7.47
CA LEU A 103 -7.08 2.36 6.72
C LEU A 103 -5.56 2.26 6.82
N ASP A 104 -5.02 2.04 8.02
CA ASP A 104 -3.58 1.88 8.24
C ASP A 104 -3.01 0.72 7.41
N GLN A 105 -3.73 -0.41 7.34
CA GLN A 105 -3.33 -1.55 6.51
C GLN A 105 -3.32 -1.19 5.01
N ARG A 106 -4.34 -0.46 4.55
CA ARG A 106 -4.42 -0.01 3.14
C ARG A 106 -3.31 0.98 2.82
N VAL A 107 -3.00 1.91 3.73
CA VAL A 107 -1.90 2.86 3.58
C VAL A 107 -0.58 2.12 3.48
N ALA A 108 -0.28 1.19 4.39
CA ALA A 108 0.93 0.39 4.33
C ALA A 108 1.07 -0.39 3.01
N THR A 109 -0.04 -0.92 2.50
CA THR A 109 -0.07 -1.61 1.19
C THR A 109 0.25 -0.65 0.04
N VAL A 110 -0.32 0.56 0.04
CA VAL A 110 -0.02 1.57 -0.98
C VAL A 110 1.43 2.04 -0.89
N GLU A 111 1.95 2.26 0.31
CA GLU A 111 3.34 2.69 0.52
C GLU A 111 4.34 1.65 -0.05
N THR A 112 4.11 0.36 0.23
CA THR A 112 4.94 -0.72 -0.34
C THR A 112 4.86 -0.79 -1.86
N GLN A 113 3.68 -0.58 -2.46
CA GLN A 113 3.53 -0.54 -3.91
C GLN A 113 4.28 0.65 -4.53
N VAL A 114 4.16 1.84 -3.94
CA VAL A 114 4.85 3.04 -4.40
C VAL A 114 6.37 2.87 -4.34
N ALA A 115 6.89 2.26 -3.28
CA ALA A 115 8.30 1.91 -3.17
C ALA A 115 8.73 0.99 -4.33
N SER A 116 7.97 -0.08 -4.59
CA SER A 116 8.27 -1.01 -5.70
C SER A 116 8.26 -0.35 -7.08
N TRP A 117 7.32 0.57 -7.33
CA TRP A 117 7.24 1.29 -8.59
C TRP A 117 8.40 2.27 -8.77
N THR A 118 8.86 2.87 -7.68
CA THR A 118 10.02 3.76 -7.69
C THR A 118 11.29 2.98 -8.04
N ASP A 119 11.49 1.81 -7.42
CA ASP A 119 12.64 0.93 -7.70
C ASP A 119 12.63 0.45 -9.15
N ASN A 120 11.47 -0.03 -9.64
CA ASN A 120 11.31 -0.43 -11.05
C ASN A 120 11.57 0.75 -12.01
N GLY A 121 11.14 1.96 -11.65
CA GLY A 121 11.41 3.17 -12.42
C GLY A 121 12.91 3.48 -12.53
N GLN A 122 13.68 3.29 -11.45
CA GLN A 122 15.12 3.44 -11.47
C GLN A 122 15.80 2.39 -12.35
N GLU A 123 15.36 1.13 -12.27
CA GLU A 123 15.87 0.05 -13.11
C GLU A 123 15.61 0.32 -14.60
N LEU A 124 14.41 0.77 -14.95
CA LEU A 124 14.08 1.16 -16.33
C LEU A 124 14.95 2.30 -16.84
N MET A 125 15.23 3.31 -16.02
CA MET A 125 16.15 4.41 -16.38
C MET A 125 17.57 3.89 -16.60
N HIS A 126 18.05 3.01 -15.74
CA HIS A 126 19.36 2.37 -15.90
C HIS A 126 19.44 1.57 -17.20
N LEU A 127 18.43 0.75 -17.48
CA LEU A 127 18.37 -0.10 -18.67
C LEU A 127 18.28 0.75 -19.94
N ARG A 128 17.50 1.83 -19.93
CA ARG A 128 17.42 2.80 -21.02
C ARG A 128 18.77 3.47 -21.28
N SER A 129 19.49 3.89 -20.23
CA SER A 129 20.82 4.47 -20.38
C SER A 129 21.81 3.48 -20.99
N LYS A 130 21.73 2.20 -20.60
CA LYS A 130 22.57 1.14 -21.15
C LYS A 130 22.25 0.87 -22.62
N LEU A 131 20.97 0.84 -22.99
CA LEU A 131 20.55 0.70 -24.39
C LEU A 131 21.05 1.87 -25.25
N MET A 132 20.95 3.10 -24.75
CA MET A 132 21.45 4.29 -25.45
C MET A 132 22.96 4.21 -25.67
N ASP A 133 23.75 3.83 -24.66
CA ASP A 133 25.21 3.67 -24.82
C ASP A 133 25.55 2.56 -25.84
N LEU A 134 24.82 1.44 -25.83
CA LEU A 134 24.99 0.38 -26.83
C LEU A 134 24.65 0.85 -28.25
N GLU A 135 23.55 1.59 -28.40
CA GLU A 135 23.14 2.17 -29.68
C GLU A 135 24.18 3.19 -30.19
N ASP A 136 24.67 4.06 -29.30
CA ASP A 136 25.69 5.06 -29.64
C ASP A 136 27.02 4.39 -30.02
N ARG A 137 27.44 3.33 -29.30
CA ARG A 137 28.64 2.55 -29.66
C ARG A 137 28.47 1.86 -31.01
N SER A 138 27.29 1.30 -31.28
CA SER A 138 26.98 0.68 -32.56
C SER A 138 27.03 1.70 -33.71
N ARG A 139 26.59 2.94 -33.47
CA ARG A 139 26.61 4.01 -34.48
C ARG A 139 27.96 4.70 -34.65
N ARG A 140 28.83 4.70 -33.64
CA ARG A 140 30.13 5.39 -33.66
C ARG A 140 31.04 5.00 -34.83
N ASN A 141 30.92 3.76 -35.31
CA ASN A 141 31.73 3.27 -36.43
C ASN A 141 31.01 3.35 -37.79
N ASN A 142 29.78 3.87 -37.84
CA ASN A 142 29.00 3.94 -39.06
C ASN A 142 29.13 5.34 -39.68
N ILE A 143 29.75 5.41 -40.86
CA ILE A 143 29.83 6.63 -41.67
C ILE A 143 28.58 6.70 -42.56
N ARG A 144 27.90 7.86 -42.59
CA ARG A 144 26.75 8.11 -43.47
C ARG A 144 27.13 9.12 -44.53
N LEU A 145 27.08 8.70 -45.80
CA LEU A 145 27.24 9.59 -46.94
C LEU A 145 25.86 10.06 -47.40
N MET A 146 25.62 11.37 -47.40
CA MET A 146 24.34 11.99 -47.79
C MET A 146 24.52 12.82 -49.06
N GLY A 147 23.51 12.84 -49.93
CA GLY A 147 23.51 13.66 -51.15
C GLY A 147 24.19 13.04 -52.38
N LEU A 148 24.46 11.74 -52.36
CA LEU A 148 24.91 11.01 -53.54
C LEU A 148 23.70 10.69 -54.45
N PRO A 149 23.79 10.92 -55.77
CA PRO A 149 22.75 10.51 -56.69
C PRO A 149 22.65 8.97 -56.73
N GLU A 150 21.42 8.46 -56.79
CA GLU A 150 21.15 7.03 -56.83
C GLU A 150 21.82 6.38 -58.06
N GLY A 151 22.47 5.22 -57.86
CA GLY A 151 23.14 4.46 -58.92
C GLY A 151 24.56 4.91 -59.28
N MET A 152 25.10 5.95 -58.62
CA MET A 152 26.48 6.40 -58.87
C MET A 152 27.56 5.39 -58.45
N GLU A 153 27.23 4.46 -57.55
CA GLU A 153 28.15 3.40 -57.10
C GLU A 153 28.45 2.33 -58.17
N GLY A 154 27.61 2.22 -59.20
CA GLY A 154 27.73 1.16 -60.21
C GLY A 154 27.47 -0.24 -59.61
N THR A 155 28.33 -1.20 -59.93
CA THR A 155 28.21 -2.60 -59.47
C THR A 155 29.07 -2.96 -58.26
N ASP A 156 30.04 -2.12 -57.88
CA ASP A 156 30.94 -2.37 -56.74
C ASP A 156 31.13 -1.11 -55.90
N LEU A 157 30.44 -1.08 -54.75
CA LEU A 157 30.52 -0.01 -53.76
C LEU A 157 31.95 0.18 -53.22
N THR A 158 32.73 -0.89 -53.09
CA THR A 158 34.07 -0.85 -52.49
C THR A 158 35.03 -0.05 -53.37
N SER A 159 35.04 -0.34 -54.68
CA SER A 159 35.82 0.41 -55.67
C SER A 159 35.37 1.86 -55.77
N PHE A 160 34.05 2.09 -55.76
CA PHE A 160 33.50 3.44 -55.75
C PHE A 160 33.96 4.25 -54.52
N LEU A 161 33.87 3.70 -53.30
CA LEU A 161 34.33 4.37 -52.08
C LEU A 161 35.86 4.62 -52.11
N ARG A 162 36.65 3.64 -52.60
CA ARG A 162 38.10 3.78 -52.74
C ARG A 162 38.50 4.94 -53.66
N ASP A 163 37.73 5.18 -54.73
CA ASP A 163 38.01 6.23 -55.70
C ASP A 163 37.41 7.60 -55.32
N THR A 164 36.29 7.61 -54.59
CA THR A 164 35.56 8.84 -54.24
C THR A 164 36.01 9.47 -52.92
N LEU A 165 36.32 8.67 -51.90
CA LEU A 165 36.71 9.20 -50.59
C LEU A 165 37.95 10.10 -50.67
N PRO A 166 39.06 9.72 -51.35
CA PRO A 166 40.21 10.61 -51.49
C PRO A 166 39.86 11.96 -52.11
N LYS A 167 39.06 11.96 -53.18
CA LYS A 167 38.62 13.16 -53.91
C LYS A 167 37.73 14.08 -53.07
N LEU A 168 36.94 13.52 -52.15
CA LEU A 168 36.12 14.28 -51.20
C LEU A 168 36.95 14.85 -50.03
N THR A 169 38.09 14.22 -49.71
CA THR A 169 38.96 14.55 -48.59
C THR A 169 40.19 15.39 -48.95
N ASP A 170 40.21 16.03 -50.13
CA ASP A 170 41.25 17.00 -50.57
C ASP A 170 41.27 18.31 -49.72
N ILE A 171 40.92 18.19 -48.45
CA ILE A 171 41.10 19.18 -47.40
C ILE A 171 42.49 18.93 -46.82
N THR A 172 43.47 19.70 -47.32
CA THR A 172 44.82 19.72 -46.74
C THR A 172 44.77 20.47 -45.40
N TRP A 173 45.32 19.88 -44.35
CA TRP A 173 45.54 20.60 -43.09
C TRP A 173 47.03 20.78 -42.88
N ILE A 174 47.42 22.00 -42.51
CA ILE A 174 48.81 22.34 -42.25
C ILE A 174 49.11 21.89 -40.82
N THR A 175 50.02 20.94 -40.67
CA THR A 175 50.54 20.56 -39.35
C THR A 175 51.25 21.77 -38.72
N LYS A 176 51.36 21.83 -37.38
CA LYS A 176 52.08 22.92 -36.67
C LYS A 176 53.54 23.10 -37.13
N ASN A 177 54.10 22.10 -37.83
CA ASN A 177 55.46 22.08 -38.35
C ASN A 177 55.55 22.58 -39.81
N GLY A 178 54.44 22.99 -40.44
CA GLY A 178 54.41 23.46 -41.82
C GLY A 178 54.31 22.34 -42.88
N ASP A 179 54.30 21.07 -42.46
CA ASP A 179 54.10 19.96 -43.38
C ASP A 179 52.62 19.85 -43.75
N SER A 180 52.35 19.93 -45.05
CA SER A 180 51.02 19.71 -45.62
C SER A 180 50.80 18.20 -45.71
N ARG A 181 49.91 17.65 -44.88
CA ARG A 181 49.45 16.26 -44.98
C ARG A 181 47.99 16.23 -45.41
N THR A 182 47.66 15.33 -46.33
CA THR A 182 46.27 15.02 -46.65
C THR A 182 45.64 14.27 -45.46
N PHE A 183 44.34 14.46 -45.24
CA PHE A 183 43.64 13.83 -44.11
C PHE A 183 43.74 12.29 -44.14
N PHE A 184 43.86 11.72 -45.34
CA PHE A 184 44.17 10.31 -45.57
C PHE A 184 45.38 10.22 -46.51
N ASP A 185 46.43 9.51 -46.10
CA ASP A 185 47.44 9.03 -47.03
C ASP A 185 46.80 7.92 -47.90
N PRO A 186 46.91 7.92 -49.25
CA PRO A 186 46.25 6.92 -50.09
C PRO A 186 46.60 5.46 -49.73
N GLU A 187 47.81 5.23 -49.22
CA GLU A 187 48.27 3.93 -48.70
C GLU A 187 47.53 3.54 -47.40
N ASP A 188 47.30 4.50 -46.49
CA ASP A 188 46.58 4.27 -45.24
C ASP A 188 45.10 3.97 -45.49
N LEU A 189 44.48 4.66 -46.46
CA LEU A 189 43.08 4.43 -46.85
C LEU A 189 42.91 3.06 -47.53
N ARG A 190 43.88 2.63 -48.35
CA ARG A 190 43.90 1.27 -48.93
C ARG A 190 43.97 0.22 -47.84
N THR A 191 44.88 0.38 -46.89
CA THR A 191 45.06 -0.54 -45.76
C THR A 191 43.82 -0.59 -44.86
N PHE A 192 43.14 0.54 -44.65
CA PHE A 192 41.89 0.62 -43.88
C PHE A 192 40.73 -0.08 -44.60
N LEU A 193 40.56 0.14 -45.91
CA LEU A 193 39.51 -0.51 -46.70
C LEU A 193 39.73 -2.02 -46.82
N ASP A 194 40.98 -2.47 -46.98
CA ASP A 194 41.30 -3.91 -47.00
C ASP A 194 40.99 -4.58 -45.64
N LYS A 195 41.24 -3.88 -44.52
CA LYS A 195 40.83 -4.35 -43.18
C LYS A 195 39.32 -4.42 -43.00
N ILE A 196 38.55 -3.49 -43.59
CA ILE A 196 37.08 -3.55 -43.56
C ILE A 196 36.59 -4.76 -44.36
N GLN A 197 37.18 -5.01 -45.54
CA GLN A 197 36.87 -6.16 -46.38
C GLN A 197 37.19 -7.48 -45.65
N GLU A 198 38.30 -7.53 -44.90
CA GLU A 198 38.73 -8.69 -44.12
C GLU A 198 37.86 -8.93 -42.88
N GLN A 199 37.35 -7.87 -42.21
CA GLN A 199 36.38 -8.02 -41.12
C GLN A 199 34.96 -8.36 -41.60
N ALA A 200 34.68 -8.24 -42.89
CA ALA A 200 33.40 -8.59 -43.51
C ALA A 200 33.30 -10.07 -43.93
N HIS A 201 34.16 -10.96 -43.42
CA HIS A 201 33.93 -12.41 -43.54
C HIS A 201 32.56 -12.78 -42.94
N PRO A 202 31.80 -13.70 -43.58
CA PRO A 202 30.47 -14.04 -43.13
C PRO A 202 30.56 -14.57 -41.71
N MET A 203 29.81 -13.96 -40.80
CA MET A 203 29.41 -14.60 -39.55
C MET A 203 28.91 -16.00 -39.93
N GLU A 204 29.73 -17.02 -39.73
CA GLU A 204 29.25 -18.39 -39.76
C GLU A 204 28.06 -18.43 -38.80
N THR A 205 26.90 -18.79 -39.35
CA THR A 205 25.72 -19.14 -38.57
C THR A 205 26.11 -20.26 -37.64
N THR A 206 26.59 -19.91 -36.44
CA THR A 206 26.76 -20.84 -35.35
C THR A 206 25.36 -21.24 -34.94
N THR A 207 24.88 -22.28 -35.61
CA THR A 207 23.71 -23.05 -35.23
C THR A 207 24.07 -23.65 -33.88
N LEU A 208 23.68 -22.99 -32.79
CA LEU A 208 23.84 -23.54 -31.45
C LEU A 208 23.08 -24.88 -31.41
N PRO A 209 23.70 -25.97 -30.94
CA PRO A 209 22.97 -27.20 -30.74
C PRO A 209 21.87 -26.91 -29.72
N LEU A 210 20.63 -27.27 -30.09
CA LEU A 210 19.46 -27.23 -29.23
C LEU A 210 19.75 -28.15 -28.04
N GLN A 211 20.29 -27.59 -26.95
CA GLN A 211 20.41 -28.31 -25.69
C GLN A 211 19.02 -28.38 -25.08
N ASP A 212 18.52 -29.61 -25.08
CA ASP A 212 17.30 -30.09 -24.47
C ASP A 212 17.24 -29.63 -23.01
N ILE A 213 16.49 -28.55 -22.72
CA ILE A 213 16.20 -28.12 -21.35
C ILE A 213 15.11 -29.06 -20.81
N ARG A 214 15.49 -30.31 -20.52
CA ARG A 214 14.77 -31.15 -19.57
C ARG A 214 15.32 -30.85 -18.18
N GLY A 215 14.84 -29.75 -17.60
CA GLY A 215 14.93 -29.50 -16.17
C GLY A 215 13.94 -30.39 -15.43
N THR A 216 14.44 -31.29 -14.60
CA THR A 216 13.71 -32.07 -13.60
C THR A 216 12.98 -31.15 -12.60
N PRO A 217 11.75 -31.48 -12.17
CA PRO A 217 11.03 -30.67 -11.19
C PRO A 217 11.53 -30.97 -9.77
N SER A 218 12.12 -29.99 -9.10
CA SER A 218 12.31 -30.02 -7.65
C SER A 218 11.14 -29.30 -6.98
N GLU A 219 10.43 -30.08 -6.17
CA GLU A 219 9.34 -29.68 -5.29
C GLU A 219 9.70 -28.45 -4.45
N THR A 220 8.83 -27.45 -4.43
CA THR A 220 8.62 -26.65 -3.23
C THR A 220 7.20 -26.09 -3.24
N SER A 221 6.46 -26.57 -2.25
CA SER A 221 5.07 -26.31 -1.94
C SER A 221 4.80 -24.85 -1.57
N HIS A 222 3.77 -24.23 -2.16
CA HIS A 222 2.82 -23.37 -1.44
C HIS A 222 1.52 -23.14 -2.26
N PRO A 223 0.41 -22.76 -1.60
CA PRO A 223 -0.89 -23.36 -1.86
C PRO A 223 -1.80 -22.56 -2.81
N GLU A 224 -2.80 -23.31 -3.28
CA GLU A 224 -3.97 -22.98 -4.09
C GLU A 224 -4.56 -21.57 -3.91
N ALA A 225 -4.71 -20.86 -5.03
CA ALA A 225 -5.75 -19.86 -5.22
C ALA A 225 -6.53 -20.23 -6.48
N ILE A 226 -7.73 -20.76 -6.26
CA ILE A 226 -8.73 -21.09 -7.28
C ILE A 226 -9.25 -19.78 -7.88
N PHE A 227 -8.98 -19.53 -9.16
CA PHE A 227 -9.73 -18.56 -9.95
C PHE A 227 -10.03 -19.17 -11.33
N ASN A 228 -11.32 -19.40 -11.57
CA ASN A 228 -11.84 -20.12 -12.72
C ASN A 228 -12.71 -19.15 -13.53
N PRO A 229 -12.34 -18.74 -14.76
CA PRO A 229 -13.13 -17.75 -15.48
C PRO A 229 -13.56 -18.26 -16.86
N GLU A 230 -14.47 -19.25 -16.96
CA GLU A 230 -15.26 -19.42 -18.18
C GLU A 230 -16.63 -20.04 -17.90
N ARG A 231 -17.68 -19.25 -18.11
CA ARG A 231 -18.92 -19.64 -18.82
C ARG A 231 -19.72 -18.38 -19.11
N GLY A 232 -19.59 -17.88 -20.33
CA GLY A 232 -20.60 -17.02 -20.91
C GLY A 232 -21.82 -17.85 -21.31
N THR A 233 -23.01 -17.26 -21.24
CA THR A 233 -24.07 -17.44 -22.24
C THR A 233 -25.28 -16.51 -21.98
N THR A 234 -25.80 -15.99 -23.10
CA THR A 234 -27.16 -15.48 -23.41
C THR A 234 -27.60 -14.07 -22.95
N MET A 235 -27.44 -13.11 -23.88
CA MET A 235 -28.41 -12.12 -24.39
C MET A 235 -29.74 -11.89 -23.63
N ASP A 236 -30.07 -10.60 -23.39
CA ASP A 236 -31.30 -9.99 -23.91
C ASP A 236 -31.18 -8.45 -23.99
N PRO A 237 -31.46 -7.78 -25.14
CA PRO A 237 -31.43 -6.34 -25.26
C PRO A 237 -32.84 -5.75 -25.45
N GLN A 238 -33.47 -5.31 -24.37
CA GLN A 238 -34.54 -4.31 -24.44
C GLN A 238 -34.45 -3.36 -23.24
N THR A 239 -34.23 -2.07 -23.52
CA THR A 239 -35.09 -0.96 -23.09
C THR A 239 -34.35 0.38 -23.20
N GLN A 240 -34.67 1.07 -24.29
CA GLN A 240 -34.93 2.51 -24.40
C GLN A 240 -33.79 3.51 -24.10
N GLY A 241 -33.29 4.07 -25.20
CA GLY A 241 -32.69 5.38 -25.20
C GLY A 241 -33.68 6.49 -24.85
N LYS A 242 -33.18 7.50 -24.14
CA LYS A 242 -33.68 8.87 -24.23
C LYS A 242 -32.48 9.79 -24.43
N ARG A 243 -32.39 10.25 -25.67
CA ARG A 243 -31.52 11.30 -26.17
C ARG A 243 -32.12 12.62 -25.66
N LEU A 244 -31.45 13.32 -24.74
CA LEU A 244 -31.81 14.70 -24.41
C LEU A 244 -30.84 15.62 -25.16
N VAL A 245 -31.36 16.19 -26.24
CA VAL A 245 -30.79 17.33 -26.94
C VAL A 245 -31.24 18.55 -26.15
N GLU A 246 -30.31 19.27 -25.53
CA GLU A 246 -30.62 20.58 -24.94
C GLU A 246 -29.89 21.68 -25.70
N THR A 247 -30.72 22.52 -26.28
CA THR A 247 -30.40 23.61 -27.19
C THR A 247 -29.88 24.83 -26.45
N ARG A 248 -28.92 25.51 -27.09
CA ARG A 248 -28.49 26.88 -26.85
C ARG A 248 -29.63 27.84 -26.51
N LYS A 249 -29.41 28.69 -25.51
CA LYS A 249 -29.80 30.12 -25.52
C LYS A 249 -28.98 30.88 -24.46
N LYS A 250 -28.16 31.83 -24.90
CA LYS A 250 -27.68 32.95 -24.09
C LYS A 250 -28.36 34.21 -24.62
N PRO A 251 -28.88 35.10 -23.77
CA PRO A 251 -28.92 36.52 -24.07
C PRO A 251 -27.52 37.14 -23.96
#